data_AF-A0A0P0YA84-F1
#
_entry.id   AF-A0A0P0YA84-F1
#
_cell.length_a   1.000
_cell.length_b   1.000
_cell.length_c   1.000
_cell.angle_alpha   90.00
_cell.angle_beta   90.00
_cell.angle_gamma   90.00
#
_symmetry.space_group_name_H-M   'P 1'
#
loop_
_entity.id
_entity.type
_entity.pdbx_description
1 polymer ?
#
loop_
_entity_poly.entity_id
_entity_poly.type
_entity_poly.pdbx_seq_one_letter_code
_entity_poly.pdbx_strand_id
1 'polypeptide(L)'
;MALALRALPRRLLRHPLLHSMPLSSSPPDPRELLRIERILSTPTSSSTPPPQRQEGPRPAATSSLHETAGPTAAESASLLRRGLPTSSKLPHHHHHHRHRQLRDELRGLRLGEREIRAALASDAEGLLLSMSPGEPTRLVGLVRDELRCRAAVRDRVLAGGALAAAVAARRRVELLHARGLTRRDALRVLAAEPRAILYGLEDVERKVDFLVSRMGFEIGWLVEFPEFLGVNLERRIVPRHNVVEHLRSIGGLGDPIEMKHYVRFSRQRFYNMFVKPYPECERIFGGIVREKGKEVRRWRHPVGLWKLFKPVKYESTEEDVNNMKMVMKSLH
;
A
#
# COMPACT_ATOMS: atom_id res chain seq x y z
N MET A 1 -25.13 64.25 -23.43
CA MET A 1 -25.66 63.33 -22.40
C MET A 1 -25.11 61.93 -22.64
N ALA A 2 -24.02 61.54 -21.97
CA ALA A 2 -23.58 60.13 -21.90
C ALA A 2 -22.68 59.94 -20.68
N LEU A 3 -23.18 59.16 -19.73
CA LEU A 3 -22.64 58.68 -18.46
C LEU A 3 -21.11 58.77 -18.25
N ALA A 4 -20.73 59.47 -17.17
CA ALA A 4 -19.40 59.37 -16.58
C ALA A 4 -19.33 58.20 -15.58
N LEU A 5 -18.38 57.27 -15.78
CA LEU A 5 -17.83 56.40 -14.73
C LEU A 5 -16.32 56.27 -14.90
N ARG A 6 -15.57 57.15 -14.21
CA ARG A 6 -14.10 57.12 -14.14
C ARG A 6 -13.64 56.00 -13.19
N ALA A 7 -13.17 54.88 -13.74
CA ALA A 7 -12.42 53.89 -12.97
C ALA A 7 -10.94 54.32 -12.88
N LEU A 8 -10.56 55.03 -11.81
CA LEU A 8 -9.15 55.33 -11.51
C LEU A 8 -8.49 54.15 -10.76
N PRO A 9 -7.24 53.78 -11.09
CA PRO A 9 -6.60 52.60 -10.54
C PRO A 9 -6.10 52.81 -9.11
N ARG A 10 -6.16 51.75 -8.29
CA ARG A 10 -5.62 51.75 -6.92
C ARG A 10 -4.10 51.92 -6.95
N ARG A 11 -3.63 53.12 -6.58
CA ARG A 11 -2.21 53.46 -6.44
C ARG A 11 -1.52 52.56 -5.41
N LEU A 12 -0.28 52.19 -5.75
CA LEU A 12 0.67 51.52 -4.87
C LEU A 12 0.98 52.38 -3.64
N LEU A 13 0.73 51.84 -2.44
CA LEU A 13 1.33 52.36 -1.21
C LEU A 13 2.78 51.90 -1.12
N ARG A 14 3.69 52.75 -1.60
CA ARG A 14 5.10 52.78 -1.14
C ARG A 14 5.17 53.64 0.11
N HIS A 15 5.91 53.22 1.14
CA HIS A 15 6.98 53.97 1.84
C HIS A 15 7.56 53.15 3.03
N PRO A 16 8.70 53.52 3.65
CA PRO A 16 9.73 52.54 4.03
C PRO A 16 10.04 52.49 5.54
N LEU A 17 11.31 52.15 5.87
CA LEU A 17 12.00 52.05 7.17
C LEU A 17 12.12 50.59 7.67
N LEU A 18 13.27 49.94 7.49
CA LEU A 18 14.48 50.01 8.32
C LEU A 18 14.32 49.39 9.71
N HIS A 19 14.70 48.11 9.84
CA HIS A 19 15.82 47.76 10.73
C HIS A 19 16.38 46.35 10.42
N SER A 20 17.63 46.30 9.99
CA SER A 20 18.46 45.10 10.01
C SER A 20 19.03 44.89 11.41
N MET A 21 18.93 43.68 11.96
CA MET A 21 19.65 43.23 13.15
C MET A 21 20.31 41.87 12.87
N PRO A 22 21.63 41.72 13.05
CA PRO A 22 22.34 40.48 12.74
C PRO A 22 22.38 39.54 13.95
N LEU A 23 21.88 38.32 13.78
CA LEU A 23 22.18 37.22 14.71
C LEU A 23 23.44 36.48 14.21
N SER A 24 24.58 37.07 14.53
CA SER A 24 25.88 36.38 14.48
C SER A 24 25.87 35.23 15.48
N SER A 25 25.94 33.99 15.00
CA SER A 25 26.08 32.82 15.86
C SER A 25 27.43 32.87 16.59
N SER A 26 27.42 33.14 17.89
CA SER A 26 28.60 32.98 18.74
C SER A 26 29.04 31.50 18.73
N PRO A 27 30.33 31.20 18.54
CA PRO A 27 30.83 29.82 18.64
C PRO A 27 30.62 29.27 20.07
N PRO A 28 30.48 27.95 20.24
CA PRO A 28 30.19 27.34 21.53
C PRO A 28 31.34 27.54 22.53
N ASP A 29 30.98 27.82 23.79
CA ASP A 29 31.91 28.01 24.91
C ASP A 29 32.80 26.75 25.10
N PRO A 30 34.14 26.88 25.10
CA PRO A 30 35.07 25.76 25.31
C PRO A 30 34.78 24.92 26.56
N ARG A 31 34.13 25.50 27.59
CA ARG A 31 33.75 24.79 28.82
C ARG A 31 32.71 23.69 28.58
N GLU A 32 31.79 23.87 27.63
CA GLU A 32 30.78 22.85 27.31
C GLU A 32 31.37 21.70 26.47
N LEU A 33 32.39 21.96 25.64
CA LEU A 33 33.09 20.90 24.90
C LEU A 33 33.82 19.94 25.86
N LEU A 34 34.57 20.48 26.84
CA LEU A 34 35.23 19.69 27.89
C LEU A 34 34.24 18.91 28.76
N ARG A 35 33.01 19.42 28.92
CA ARG A 35 31.94 18.74 29.66
C ARG A 35 31.43 17.52 28.90
N ILE A 36 31.23 17.63 27.59
CA ILE A 36 30.83 16.52 26.71
C ILE A 36 31.93 15.44 26.67
N GLU A 37 33.20 15.85 26.53
CA GLU A 37 34.33 14.92 26.48
C GLU A 37 34.45 14.09 27.77
N ARG A 38 34.29 14.72 28.95
CA ARG A 38 34.28 14.02 30.24
C ARG A 38 33.14 13.01 30.37
N ILE A 39 31.97 13.25 29.76
CA ILE A 39 30.84 12.30 29.78
C ILE A 39 31.15 11.05 28.93
N LEU A 40 31.92 11.20 27.85
CA LEU A 40 32.27 10.10 26.94
C LEU A 40 33.47 9.28 27.40
N SER A 41 34.28 9.80 28.33
CA SER A 41 35.58 9.23 28.71
C SER A 41 35.65 8.60 30.11
N THR A 42 34.54 8.09 30.67
CA THR A 42 34.57 7.28 31.90
C THR A 42 34.42 5.78 31.62
N PRO A 43 35.53 5.03 31.47
CA PRO A 43 35.49 3.57 31.45
C PRO A 43 35.44 3.01 32.87
N THR A 44 34.29 2.51 33.32
CA THR A 44 34.19 1.67 34.51
C THR A 44 33.99 0.22 34.13
N SER A 45 35.12 -0.47 34.03
CA SER A 45 35.24 -1.92 33.99
C SER A 45 34.66 -2.59 35.23
N SER A 46 34.22 -3.84 35.05
CA SER A 46 34.20 -4.92 36.04
C SER A 46 33.48 -4.70 37.39
N SER A 47 32.33 -5.35 37.56
CA SER A 47 32.27 -6.49 38.51
C SER A 47 31.09 -7.41 38.20
N THR A 48 31.36 -8.71 38.09
CA THR A 48 30.36 -9.77 37.94
C THR A 48 30.49 -10.71 39.15
N PRO A 49 29.50 -10.79 40.04
CA PRO A 49 29.46 -11.79 41.11
C PRO A 49 28.85 -13.13 40.63
N PRO A 50 29.04 -14.23 41.38
CA PRO A 50 29.04 -15.60 40.85
C PRO A 50 27.70 -16.36 40.96
N PRO A 51 27.56 -17.56 40.36
CA PRO A 51 26.30 -18.29 40.30
C PRO A 51 26.02 -19.12 41.56
N GLN A 52 24.75 -19.19 41.97
CA GLN A 52 24.26 -20.21 42.90
C GLN A 52 23.40 -21.26 42.18
N ARG A 53 23.58 -22.51 42.62
CA ARG A 53 22.89 -23.70 42.12
C ARG A 53 21.66 -24.03 42.98
N GLN A 54 20.81 -24.85 42.37
CA GLN A 54 20.03 -25.95 42.95
C GLN A 54 18.67 -25.68 43.61
N GLU A 55 17.80 -26.64 43.28
CA GLU A 55 16.61 -27.14 44.00
C GLU A 55 15.30 -26.32 43.98
N GLY A 56 14.26 -26.97 43.44
CA GLY A 56 12.86 -26.73 43.83
C GLY A 56 12.50 -27.67 45.00
N PRO A 57 11.29 -28.27 45.07
CA PRO A 57 10.05 -28.00 44.33
C PRO A 57 8.87 -27.67 45.29
N ARG A 58 7.68 -27.36 44.72
CA ARG A 58 6.32 -27.76 45.17
C ARG A 58 5.23 -26.79 44.68
N PRO A 59 4.34 -27.19 43.77
CA PRO A 59 2.98 -26.63 43.71
C PRO A 59 2.11 -27.31 44.78
N ALA A 60 1.25 -26.55 45.45
CA ALA A 60 0.43 -27.03 46.56
C ALA A 60 -1.06 -26.69 46.39
N ALA A 61 -1.90 -27.54 46.97
CA ALA A 61 -3.34 -27.40 47.21
C ALA A 61 -4.25 -27.26 45.96
N THR A 62 -5.03 -28.26 45.54
CA THR A 62 -6.17 -28.95 46.20
C THR A 62 -7.40 -28.08 46.47
N SER A 63 -8.46 -28.27 45.69
CA SER A 63 -9.84 -28.62 46.11
C SER A 63 -10.74 -28.58 44.86
N SER A 64 -11.53 -29.56 44.41
CA SER A 64 -12.17 -30.79 44.92
C SER A 64 -13.71 -30.66 44.80
N LEU A 65 -14.35 -31.84 44.63
CA LEU A 65 -15.77 -32.16 44.87
C LEU A 65 -16.82 -32.00 43.75
N HIS A 66 -17.67 -33.05 43.67
CA HIS A 66 -18.96 -33.22 42.96
C HIS A 66 -18.90 -33.19 41.41
N GLU A 67 -19.72 -33.89 40.60
CA GLU A 67 -20.71 -35.00 40.76
C GLU A 67 -21.04 -35.55 39.34
N THR A 68 -21.53 -36.77 39.05
CA THR A 68 -21.65 -38.09 39.73
C THR A 68 -21.79 -39.18 38.63
N ALA A 69 -22.00 -40.46 39.01
CA ALA A 69 -22.65 -41.53 38.22
C ALA A 69 -22.37 -41.62 36.69
N GLY A 70 -21.47 -42.54 36.31
CA GLY A 70 -21.46 -43.07 34.94
C GLY A 70 -22.47 -44.21 34.74
N PRO A 71 -22.91 -44.51 33.51
CA PRO A 71 -23.32 -45.84 33.11
C PRO A 71 -22.12 -46.63 32.54
N THR A 72 -22.06 -47.92 32.84
CA THR A 72 -20.93 -48.80 32.51
C THR A 72 -20.81 -49.10 31.01
N ALA A 73 -19.57 -49.16 30.52
CA ALA A 73 -19.23 -49.32 29.10
C ALA A 73 -19.56 -50.70 28.47
N ALA A 74 -20.41 -51.50 29.13
CA ALA A 74 -20.77 -52.86 28.70
C ALA A 74 -22.14 -52.94 27.97
N GLU A 75 -23.11 -52.09 28.31
CA GLU A 75 -24.51 -52.29 27.84
C GLU A 75 -24.87 -51.58 26.53
N SER A 76 -24.05 -50.64 26.04
CA SER A 76 -24.26 -50.05 24.71
C SER A 76 -23.88 -50.99 23.55
N ALA A 77 -23.33 -52.18 23.84
CA ALA A 77 -22.79 -53.11 22.84
C ALA A 77 -23.85 -53.86 22.00
N SER A 78 -25.15 -53.78 22.35
CA SER A 78 -26.16 -54.75 21.88
C SER A 78 -27.23 -54.23 20.91
N LEU A 79 -27.32 -52.92 20.60
CA LEU A 79 -28.46 -52.38 19.82
C LEU A 79 -28.14 -51.75 18.44
N LEU A 80 -26.89 -51.71 17.98
CA LEU A 80 -26.53 -51.22 16.64
C LEU A 80 -25.90 -52.26 15.71
N ARG A 81 -26.16 -53.56 15.92
CA ARG A 81 -25.86 -54.63 14.95
C ARG A 81 -26.86 -54.72 13.77
N ARG A 82 -27.33 -53.59 13.24
CA ARG A 82 -28.25 -53.57 12.08
C ARG A 82 -27.71 -52.73 10.92
N GLY A 83 -26.73 -53.32 10.22
CA GLY A 83 -26.41 -53.00 8.84
C GLY A 83 -25.65 -51.69 8.60
N LEU A 84 -24.34 -51.68 8.84
CA LEU A 84 -23.44 -50.75 8.17
C LEU A 84 -22.89 -51.44 6.90
N PRO A 85 -23.22 -50.97 5.68
CA PRO A 85 -22.73 -51.61 4.46
C PRO A 85 -21.22 -51.41 4.31
N THR A 86 -20.49 -52.51 4.10
CA THR A 86 -19.06 -52.49 3.75
C THR A 86 -18.86 -52.05 2.29
N SER A 87 -19.23 -50.81 1.98
CA SER A 87 -18.96 -50.15 0.70
C SER A 87 -17.49 -49.77 0.55
N SER A 88 -16.63 -50.80 0.57
CA SER A 88 -15.38 -50.75 -0.17
C SER A 88 -15.70 -50.67 -1.67
N LYS A 89 -14.84 -49.99 -2.44
CA LYS A 89 -15.01 -49.66 -3.88
C LYS A 89 -15.90 -48.45 -4.20
N LEU A 90 -15.52 -47.27 -3.71
CA LEU A 90 -15.77 -46.05 -4.49
C LEU A 90 -14.81 -46.04 -5.69
N PRO A 91 -15.26 -45.88 -6.95
CA PRO A 91 -14.40 -46.10 -8.13
C PRO A 91 -13.39 -44.96 -8.34
N HIS A 92 -12.10 -45.26 -8.15
CA HIS A 92 -10.97 -44.32 -8.34
C HIS A 92 -10.79 -43.80 -9.79
N HIS A 93 -11.57 -44.26 -10.77
CA HIS A 93 -11.39 -43.94 -12.18
C HIS A 93 -11.67 -42.47 -12.56
N HIS A 94 -12.52 -41.75 -11.81
CA HIS A 94 -12.93 -40.39 -12.17
C HIS A 94 -11.77 -39.36 -12.16
N HIS A 95 -10.82 -39.50 -11.22
CA HIS A 95 -9.68 -38.58 -11.12
C HIS A 95 -8.72 -38.72 -12.31
N HIS A 96 -8.44 -39.95 -12.76
CA HIS A 96 -7.56 -40.19 -13.90
C HIS A 96 -8.08 -39.55 -15.19
N HIS A 97 -9.38 -39.64 -15.46
CA HIS A 97 -9.99 -39.00 -16.62
C HIS A 97 -9.86 -37.47 -16.57
N ARG A 98 -10.22 -36.86 -15.44
CA ARG A 98 -10.11 -35.40 -15.26
C ARG A 98 -8.68 -34.89 -15.37
N HIS A 99 -7.70 -35.59 -14.77
CA HIS A 99 -6.29 -35.23 -14.86
C HIS A 99 -5.75 -35.38 -16.30
N ARG A 100 -6.24 -36.36 -17.07
CA ARG A 100 -5.91 -36.51 -18.48
C ARG A 100 -6.47 -35.36 -19.31
N GLN A 101 -7.78 -35.09 -19.21
CA GLN A 101 -8.44 -33.97 -19.90
C GLN A 101 -7.74 -32.63 -19.63
N LEU A 102 -7.38 -32.35 -18.37
CA LEU A 102 -6.66 -31.15 -18.00
C LEU A 102 -5.26 -31.09 -18.63
N ARG A 103 -4.51 -32.20 -18.66
CA ARG A 103 -3.18 -32.25 -19.31
C ARG A 103 -3.28 -32.03 -20.81
N ASP A 104 -4.31 -32.57 -21.45
CA ASP A 104 -4.58 -32.38 -22.87
C ASP A 104 -5.02 -30.93 -23.17
N GLU A 105 -5.84 -30.31 -22.30
CA GLU A 105 -6.18 -28.88 -22.34
C GLU A 105 -4.92 -28.00 -22.24
N LEU A 106 -4.09 -28.22 -21.21
CA LEU A 106 -2.85 -27.46 -21.00
C LEU A 106 -1.86 -27.59 -22.17
N ARG A 107 -1.82 -28.76 -22.84
CA ARG A 107 -1.03 -28.96 -24.07
C ARG A 107 -1.57 -28.12 -25.24
N GLY A 108 -2.88 -27.89 -25.31
CA GLY A 108 -3.52 -27.07 -26.33
C GLY A 108 -3.25 -25.56 -26.22
N LEU A 109 -2.85 -25.04 -25.06
CA LEU A 109 -2.76 -23.60 -24.77
C LEU A 109 -1.58 -22.84 -25.44
N ARG A 110 -0.86 -23.49 -26.37
CA ARG A 110 0.37 -22.99 -27.01
C ARG A 110 1.42 -22.55 -25.98
N LEU A 111 1.53 -23.31 -24.88
CA LEU A 111 2.50 -23.09 -23.81
C LEU A 111 3.72 -23.97 -24.04
N GLY A 112 4.92 -23.48 -23.71
CA GLY A 112 6.13 -24.29 -23.78
C GLY A 112 6.19 -25.30 -22.63
N GLU A 113 6.71 -26.51 -22.85
CA GLU A 113 6.83 -27.53 -21.78
C GLU A 113 7.59 -27.02 -20.55
N ARG A 114 8.60 -26.15 -20.75
CA ARG A 114 9.36 -25.50 -19.66
C ARG A 114 8.45 -24.65 -18.77
N GLU A 115 7.51 -23.91 -19.35
CA GLU A 115 6.52 -23.11 -18.64
C GLU A 115 5.54 -24.01 -17.88
N ILE A 116 5.02 -25.06 -18.52
CA ILE A 116 4.11 -26.02 -17.88
C ILE A 116 4.79 -26.68 -16.68
N ARG A 117 6.05 -27.11 -16.82
CA ARG A 117 6.84 -27.73 -15.75
C ARG A 117 7.13 -26.74 -14.61
N ALA A 118 7.47 -25.50 -14.92
CA ALA A 118 7.73 -24.45 -13.93
C ALA A 118 6.45 -24.04 -13.16
N ALA A 119 5.31 -23.94 -13.85
CA ALA A 119 4.03 -23.67 -13.21
C ALA A 119 3.59 -24.81 -12.28
N LEU A 120 3.71 -26.07 -12.72
CA LEU A 120 3.45 -27.25 -11.88
C LEU A 120 4.38 -27.33 -10.66
N ALA A 121 5.67 -26.99 -10.81
CA ALA A 121 6.61 -26.95 -9.69
C ALA A 121 6.34 -25.80 -8.69
N SER A 122 5.79 -24.68 -9.18
CA SER A 122 5.37 -23.54 -8.33
C SER A 122 4.05 -23.80 -7.61
N ASP A 123 3.27 -24.77 -8.08
CA ASP A 123 1.92 -25.05 -7.60
C ASP A 123 1.88 -26.15 -6.53
N ALA A 124 2.51 -25.87 -5.38
CA ALA A 124 2.59 -26.80 -4.24
C ALA A 124 1.24 -27.31 -3.71
N GLU A 125 0.15 -26.53 -3.90
CA GLU A 125 -1.22 -26.90 -3.50
C GLU A 125 -1.95 -27.75 -4.56
N GLY A 126 -1.35 -27.99 -5.74
CA GLY A 126 -1.98 -28.72 -6.83
C GLY A 126 -3.25 -28.05 -7.37
N LEU A 127 -3.38 -26.72 -7.24
CA LEU A 127 -4.54 -25.97 -7.69
C LEU A 127 -4.81 -26.12 -9.17
N LEU A 128 -3.79 -26.29 -10.03
CA LEU A 128 -3.96 -26.64 -11.44
C LEU A 128 -4.82 -27.90 -11.60
N LEU A 129 -4.56 -28.94 -10.80
CA LEU A 129 -5.31 -30.20 -10.82
C LEU A 129 -6.73 -30.06 -10.26
N SER A 130 -6.96 -29.11 -9.34
CA SER A 130 -8.29 -28.81 -8.81
C SER A 130 -9.13 -27.86 -9.70
N MET A 131 -8.56 -27.33 -10.79
CA MET A 131 -9.30 -26.52 -11.76
C MET A 131 -10.43 -27.30 -12.43
N SER A 132 -11.54 -26.62 -12.70
CA SER A 132 -12.58 -27.12 -13.58
C SER A 132 -12.10 -27.10 -15.04
N PRO A 133 -12.55 -28.04 -15.91
CA PRO A 133 -12.16 -28.04 -17.31
C PRO A 133 -12.57 -26.73 -18.00
N GLY A 134 -11.68 -26.16 -18.82
CA GLY A 134 -11.87 -24.85 -19.47
C GLY A 134 -11.50 -23.64 -18.60
N GLU A 135 -11.36 -23.82 -17.27
CA GLU A 135 -10.92 -22.75 -16.36
C GLU A 135 -9.47 -22.29 -16.59
N PRO A 136 -8.46 -23.17 -16.82
CA PRO A 136 -7.10 -22.70 -17.10
C PRO A 136 -7.02 -22.00 -18.47
N THR A 137 -7.79 -22.47 -19.47
CA THR A 137 -7.94 -21.73 -20.75
C THR A 137 -8.45 -20.31 -20.52
N ARG A 138 -9.52 -20.14 -19.73
CA ARG A 138 -10.09 -18.82 -19.41
C ARG A 138 -9.13 -17.93 -18.65
N LEU A 139 -8.41 -18.45 -17.65
CA LEU A 139 -7.43 -17.66 -16.89
C LEU A 139 -6.20 -17.27 -17.72
N VAL A 140 -5.73 -18.15 -18.62
CA VAL A 140 -4.64 -17.80 -19.54
C VAL A 140 -5.09 -16.74 -20.55
N GLY A 141 -6.33 -16.80 -21.05
CA GLY A 141 -6.94 -15.73 -21.87
C GLY A 141 -7.03 -14.41 -21.11
N LEU A 142 -7.61 -14.40 -19.91
CA LEU A 142 -7.70 -13.23 -19.02
C LEU A 142 -6.33 -12.53 -18.86
N VAL A 143 -5.29 -13.31 -18.57
CA VAL A 143 -3.94 -12.80 -18.28
C VAL A 143 -3.21 -12.31 -19.55
N ARG A 144 -3.51 -12.89 -20.72
CA ARG A 144 -2.92 -12.46 -22.01
C ARG A 144 -3.64 -11.24 -22.59
N ASP A 145 -4.97 -11.26 -22.60
CA ASP A 145 -5.79 -10.45 -23.50
C ASP A 145 -6.65 -9.40 -22.76
N GLU A 146 -7.03 -9.63 -21.49
CA GLU A 146 -8.00 -8.79 -20.77
C GLU A 146 -7.37 -7.81 -19.75
N LEU A 147 -6.07 -7.90 -19.46
CA LEU A 147 -5.41 -7.11 -18.42
C LEU A 147 -5.28 -5.62 -18.80
N ARG A 148 -6.02 -4.75 -18.11
CA ARG A 148 -6.10 -3.30 -18.34
C ARG A 148 -4.94 -2.54 -17.71
N CYS A 149 -3.70 -2.80 -18.13
CA CYS A 149 -2.51 -2.21 -17.54
C CYS A 149 -1.43 -1.77 -18.55
N ARG A 150 -0.43 -1.05 -18.03
CA ARG A 150 0.77 -0.66 -18.81
C ARG A 150 1.61 -1.90 -19.12
N ALA A 151 2.30 -1.91 -20.27
CA ALA A 151 3.19 -2.99 -20.69
C ALA A 151 4.11 -3.48 -19.55
N ALA A 152 4.86 -2.58 -18.90
CA ALA A 152 5.75 -2.92 -17.79
C ALA A 152 5.06 -3.58 -16.55
N VAL A 153 3.74 -3.50 -16.39
CA VAL A 153 2.99 -4.27 -15.39
C VAL A 153 2.64 -5.65 -15.93
N ARG A 154 2.12 -5.72 -17.16
CA ARG A 154 1.81 -6.98 -17.87
C ARG A 154 3.05 -7.88 -18.00
N ASP A 155 4.18 -7.31 -18.42
CA ASP A 155 5.44 -8.03 -18.61
C ASP A 155 5.96 -8.60 -17.29
N ARG A 156 5.73 -7.89 -16.16
CA ARG A 156 6.03 -8.39 -14.81
C ARG A 156 5.08 -9.49 -14.35
N VAL A 157 3.79 -9.43 -14.72
CA VAL A 157 2.82 -10.49 -14.42
C VAL A 157 3.17 -11.75 -15.21
N LEU A 158 3.52 -11.60 -16.49
CA LEU A 158 3.89 -12.68 -17.41
C LEU A 158 5.34 -13.17 -17.27
N ALA A 159 6.16 -12.59 -16.38
CA ALA A 159 7.58 -12.93 -16.25
C ALA A 159 7.84 -14.42 -15.89
N GLY A 160 6.91 -15.06 -15.18
CA GLY A 160 6.94 -16.50 -14.88
C GLY A 160 6.20 -17.38 -15.91
N GLY A 161 5.72 -16.80 -17.01
CA GLY A 161 4.80 -17.43 -17.96
C GLY A 161 3.32 -17.10 -17.68
N ALA A 162 2.50 -17.25 -18.72
CA ALA A 162 1.05 -17.06 -18.65
C ALA A 162 0.37 -18.10 -17.75
N LEU A 163 0.85 -19.35 -17.72
CA LEU A 163 0.26 -20.38 -16.85
C LEU A 163 0.54 -20.13 -15.36
N ALA A 164 1.78 -19.76 -15.00
CA ALA A 164 2.11 -19.41 -13.62
C ALA A 164 1.31 -18.17 -13.16
N ALA A 165 1.16 -17.18 -14.04
CA ALA A 165 0.33 -16.01 -13.80
C ALA A 165 -1.18 -16.35 -13.68
N ALA A 166 -1.68 -17.31 -14.45
CA ALA A 166 -3.05 -17.82 -14.34
C ALA A 166 -3.30 -18.52 -12.98
N VAL A 167 -2.38 -19.37 -12.51
CA VAL A 167 -2.43 -19.96 -11.16
C VAL A 167 -2.39 -18.88 -10.08
N ALA A 168 -1.50 -17.90 -10.23
CA ALA A 168 -1.40 -16.78 -9.31
C ALA A 168 -2.71 -15.97 -9.27
N ALA A 169 -3.33 -15.69 -10.42
CA ALA A 169 -4.63 -15.03 -10.51
C ALA A 169 -5.73 -15.85 -9.82
N ARG A 170 -5.79 -17.18 -10.07
CA ARG A 170 -6.76 -18.08 -9.42
C ARG A 170 -6.72 -17.98 -7.89
N ARG A 171 -5.53 -17.98 -7.30
CA ARG A 171 -5.38 -17.84 -5.83
C ARG A 171 -5.96 -16.52 -5.30
N ARG A 172 -5.88 -15.42 -6.06
CA ARG A 172 -6.54 -14.14 -5.68
C ARG A 172 -8.05 -14.20 -5.93
N VAL A 173 -8.52 -14.91 -6.96
CA VAL A 173 -9.97 -15.11 -7.20
C VAL A 173 -10.60 -15.88 -6.04
N GLU A 174 -10.02 -17.01 -5.61
CA GLU A 174 -10.58 -17.80 -4.50
C GLU A 174 -10.46 -17.08 -3.15
N LEU A 175 -9.39 -16.31 -2.91
CA LEU A 175 -9.26 -15.43 -1.75
C LEU A 175 -10.38 -14.38 -1.72
N LEU A 176 -10.57 -13.63 -2.81
CA LEU A 176 -11.63 -12.62 -2.91
C LEU A 176 -13.03 -13.25 -2.82
N HIS A 177 -13.19 -14.48 -3.32
CA HIS A 177 -14.43 -15.24 -3.23
C HIS A 177 -14.74 -15.66 -1.79
N ALA A 178 -13.75 -16.18 -1.06
CA ALA A 178 -13.87 -16.51 0.36
C ALA A 178 -14.19 -15.29 1.25
N ARG A 179 -13.77 -14.09 0.83
CA ARG A 179 -14.14 -12.83 1.50
C ARG A 179 -15.47 -12.21 1.03
N GLY A 180 -16.22 -12.88 0.15
CA GLY A 180 -17.61 -12.53 -0.19
C GLY A 180 -17.86 -11.97 -1.60
N LEU A 181 -16.85 -11.84 -2.48
CA LEU A 181 -17.10 -11.50 -3.89
C LEU A 181 -17.57 -12.72 -4.70
N THR A 182 -18.30 -12.48 -5.79
CA THR A 182 -18.52 -13.55 -6.77
C THR A 182 -17.23 -13.81 -7.56
N ARG A 183 -16.99 -15.05 -8.02
CA ARG A 183 -15.82 -15.37 -8.86
C ARG A 183 -15.73 -14.48 -10.11
N ARG A 184 -16.88 -14.16 -10.72
CA ARG A 184 -16.98 -13.24 -11.86
C ARG A 184 -16.45 -11.86 -11.51
N ASP A 185 -16.80 -11.35 -10.34
CA ASP A 185 -16.46 -9.98 -9.94
C ASP A 185 -15.01 -9.89 -9.46
N ALA A 186 -14.50 -10.93 -8.80
CA ALA A 186 -13.07 -11.08 -8.52
C ALA A 186 -12.22 -11.10 -9.81
N LEU A 187 -12.67 -11.78 -10.87
CA LEU A 187 -12.02 -11.72 -12.19
C LEU A 187 -12.05 -10.30 -12.78
N ARG A 188 -13.18 -9.59 -12.70
CA ARG A 188 -13.28 -8.17 -13.13
C ARG A 188 -12.30 -7.27 -12.38
N VAL A 189 -12.15 -7.46 -11.06
CA VAL A 189 -11.18 -6.74 -10.23
C VAL A 189 -9.75 -6.99 -10.69
N LEU A 190 -9.37 -8.25 -10.94
CA LEU A 190 -8.00 -8.60 -11.38
C LEU A 190 -7.70 -8.13 -12.81
N ALA A 191 -8.67 -8.16 -13.72
CA ALA A 191 -8.52 -7.61 -15.07
C ALA A 191 -8.30 -6.08 -15.05
N ALA A 192 -9.01 -5.38 -14.16
CA ALA A 192 -8.88 -3.94 -13.99
C ALA A 192 -7.62 -3.52 -13.22
N GLU A 193 -7.19 -4.30 -12.21
CA GLU A 193 -5.99 -4.04 -11.41
C GLU A 193 -5.07 -5.27 -11.29
N PRO A 194 -4.33 -5.63 -12.35
CA PRO A 194 -3.45 -6.80 -12.34
C PRO A 194 -2.23 -6.66 -11.42
N ARG A 195 -1.95 -5.48 -10.86
CA ARG A 195 -0.93 -5.36 -9.80
C ARG A 195 -1.27 -6.20 -8.57
N ALA A 196 -2.54 -6.55 -8.34
CA ALA A 196 -2.95 -7.51 -7.32
C ALA A 196 -2.30 -8.90 -7.47
N ILE A 197 -1.96 -9.31 -8.69
CA ILE A 197 -1.26 -10.57 -8.97
C ILE A 197 0.22 -10.48 -8.55
N LEU A 198 0.82 -9.28 -8.62
CA LEU A 198 2.23 -9.01 -8.28
C LEU A 198 2.52 -8.89 -6.78
N TYR A 199 1.50 -8.64 -5.95
CA TYR A 199 1.62 -8.64 -4.50
C TYR A 199 1.54 -10.08 -3.96
N GLY A 200 2.18 -10.36 -2.82
CA GLY A 200 1.99 -11.64 -2.12
C GLY A 200 0.52 -11.87 -1.74
N LEU A 201 0.09 -13.12 -1.58
CA LEU A 201 -1.31 -13.42 -1.22
C LEU A 201 -1.67 -12.77 0.12
N GLU A 202 -0.80 -12.89 1.11
CA GLU A 202 -0.95 -12.21 2.42
C GLU A 202 -1.06 -10.68 2.28
N ASP A 203 -0.34 -10.04 1.35
CA ASP A 203 -0.44 -8.59 1.13
C ASP A 203 -1.77 -8.19 0.49
N VAL A 204 -2.36 -9.07 -0.32
CA VAL A 204 -3.72 -8.87 -0.87
C VAL A 204 -4.75 -9.09 0.24
N GLU A 205 -4.58 -10.13 1.05
CA GLU A 205 -5.45 -10.45 2.18
C GLU A 205 -5.48 -9.31 3.20
N ARG A 206 -4.31 -8.87 3.70
CA ARG A 206 -4.18 -7.75 4.64
C ARG A 206 -4.80 -6.45 4.12
N LYS A 207 -4.84 -6.22 2.80
CA LYS A 207 -5.56 -5.07 2.20
C LYS A 207 -7.07 -5.25 2.29
N VAL A 208 -7.60 -6.43 1.98
CA VAL A 208 -9.04 -6.72 2.07
C VAL A 208 -9.51 -6.67 3.52
N ASP A 209 -8.73 -7.21 4.46
CA ASP A 209 -8.98 -7.08 5.90
C ASP A 209 -9.00 -5.61 6.35
N PHE A 210 -8.06 -4.80 5.89
CA PHE A 210 -8.06 -3.38 6.24
C PHE A 210 -9.27 -2.63 5.65
N LEU A 211 -9.65 -2.94 4.41
CA LEU A 211 -10.82 -2.36 3.74
C LEU A 211 -12.12 -2.62 4.52
N VAL A 212 -12.35 -3.86 4.90
CA VAL A 212 -13.58 -4.29 5.59
C VAL A 212 -13.52 -3.95 7.08
N SER A 213 -12.51 -4.43 7.79
CA SER A 213 -12.46 -4.42 9.26
C SER A 213 -11.94 -3.12 9.87
N ARG A 214 -11.16 -2.31 9.14
CA ARG A 214 -10.65 -1.00 9.63
C ARG A 214 -11.36 0.18 9.00
N MET A 215 -11.58 0.15 7.68
CA MET A 215 -12.23 1.25 6.98
C MET A 215 -13.76 1.14 6.93
N GLY A 216 -14.34 -0.02 7.24
CA GLY A 216 -15.79 -0.23 7.29
C GLY A 216 -16.49 -0.27 5.94
N PHE A 217 -15.76 -0.51 4.84
CA PHE A 217 -16.35 -0.63 3.51
C PHE A 217 -16.72 -2.07 3.18
N GLU A 218 -17.86 -2.27 2.52
CA GLU A 218 -18.23 -3.57 1.96
C GLU A 218 -17.24 -4.02 0.88
N ILE A 219 -17.02 -5.33 0.74
CA ILE A 219 -16.10 -5.86 -0.27
C ILE A 219 -16.55 -5.56 -1.72
N GLY A 220 -17.85 -5.31 -1.94
CA GLY A 220 -18.40 -4.91 -3.24
C GLY A 220 -17.75 -3.65 -3.83
N TRP A 221 -17.32 -2.70 -2.99
CA TRP A 221 -16.61 -1.48 -3.41
C TRP A 221 -15.31 -1.76 -4.19
N LEU A 222 -14.71 -2.93 -4.00
CA LEU A 222 -13.49 -3.33 -4.70
C LEU A 222 -13.71 -3.47 -6.21
N VAL A 223 -14.95 -3.73 -6.65
CA VAL A 223 -15.33 -3.80 -8.07
C VAL A 223 -15.32 -2.42 -8.74
N GLU A 224 -15.66 -1.37 -8.00
CA GLU A 224 -15.66 0.02 -8.49
C GLU A 224 -14.29 0.71 -8.34
N PHE A 225 -13.53 0.32 -7.31
CA PHE A 225 -12.21 0.87 -6.99
C PHE A 225 -11.13 -0.23 -6.91
N PRO A 226 -10.95 -1.04 -7.98
CA PRO A 226 -9.96 -2.12 -7.98
C PRO A 226 -8.53 -1.60 -7.77
N GLU A 227 -8.27 -0.32 -8.09
CA GLU A 227 -6.96 0.31 -7.90
C GLU A 227 -6.52 0.34 -6.41
N PHE A 228 -7.43 0.07 -5.46
CA PHE A 228 -7.12 -0.14 -4.05
C PHE A 228 -6.14 -1.31 -3.84
N LEU A 229 -6.29 -2.42 -4.55
CA LEU A 229 -5.32 -3.53 -4.50
C LEU A 229 -3.98 -3.16 -5.11
N GLY A 230 -3.96 -2.23 -6.06
CA GLY A 230 -2.76 -1.77 -6.76
C GLY A 230 -1.88 -0.80 -5.97
N VAL A 231 -2.37 -0.24 -4.86
CA VAL A 231 -1.60 0.68 -4.00
C VAL A 231 -0.98 -0.02 -2.79
N ASN A 232 0.05 0.60 -2.21
CA ASN A 232 0.68 0.09 -0.99
C ASN A 232 -0.11 0.54 0.26
N LEU A 233 -0.45 -0.42 1.12
CA LEU A 233 -1.26 -0.24 2.32
C LEU A 233 -0.60 0.76 3.29
N GLU A 234 0.54 0.37 3.87
CA GLU A 234 1.29 1.15 4.87
C GLU A 234 1.75 2.53 4.40
N ARG A 235 2.18 2.65 3.14
CA ARG A 235 2.75 3.91 2.61
C ARG A 235 1.70 4.89 2.09
N ARG A 236 0.45 4.46 1.83
CA ARG A 236 -0.56 5.32 1.19
C ARG A 236 -1.96 5.24 1.78
N ILE A 237 -2.46 4.06 2.12
CA ILE A 237 -3.83 3.90 2.64
C ILE A 237 -3.86 4.22 4.14
N VAL A 238 -3.03 3.55 4.95
CA VAL A 238 -3.00 3.74 6.41
C VAL A 238 -2.78 5.21 6.82
N PRO A 239 -1.81 5.97 6.26
CA PRO A 239 -1.60 7.36 6.65
C PRO A 239 -2.75 8.30 6.23
N ARG A 240 -3.55 7.92 5.23
CA ARG A 240 -4.75 8.67 4.84
C ARG A 240 -5.93 8.34 5.76
N HIS A 241 -6.13 7.07 6.07
CA HIS A 241 -7.15 6.62 7.01
C HIS A 241 -6.94 7.25 8.39
N ASN A 242 -5.71 7.29 8.91
CA ASN A 242 -5.43 7.91 10.21
C ASN A 242 -5.76 9.42 10.23
N VAL A 243 -5.53 10.15 9.14
CA VAL A 243 -5.96 11.57 9.01
C VAL A 243 -7.48 11.66 8.97
N VAL A 244 -8.14 10.79 8.19
CA VAL A 244 -9.60 10.77 8.05
C VAL A 244 -10.30 10.47 9.37
N GLU A 245 -9.87 9.44 10.11
CA GLU A 245 -10.46 9.11 11.41
C GLU A 245 -10.25 10.23 12.43
N HIS A 246 -9.11 10.90 12.40
CA HIS A 246 -8.89 12.07 13.26
C HIS A 246 -9.84 13.22 12.89
N LEU A 247 -9.97 13.56 11.60
CA LEU A 247 -10.92 14.60 11.16
C LEU A 247 -12.38 14.23 11.48
N ARG A 248 -12.74 12.94 11.39
CA ARG A 248 -14.05 12.44 11.81
C ARG A 248 -14.27 12.65 13.31
N SER A 249 -13.27 12.35 14.14
CA SER A 249 -13.35 12.51 15.61
C SER A 249 -13.55 13.95 16.08
N ILE A 250 -13.06 14.94 15.33
CA ILE A 250 -13.22 16.38 15.65
C ILE A 250 -14.42 17.04 14.93
N GLY A 251 -15.16 16.29 14.11
CA GLY A 251 -16.25 16.84 13.29
C GLY A 251 -15.78 17.71 12.11
N GLY A 252 -14.50 17.64 11.71
CA GLY A 252 -13.91 18.45 10.64
C GLY A 252 -14.26 18.01 9.21
N LEU A 253 -15.19 17.06 9.05
CA LEU A 253 -15.62 16.50 7.77
C LEU A 253 -17.07 16.89 7.49
N GLY A 254 -17.27 17.85 6.58
CA GLY A 254 -18.61 18.22 6.11
C GLY A 254 -19.22 17.19 5.14
N ASP A 255 -18.39 16.55 4.31
CA ASP A 255 -18.82 15.59 3.28
C ASP A 255 -18.44 14.14 3.64
N PRO A 256 -19.24 13.13 3.22
CA PRO A 256 -18.90 11.73 3.38
C PRO A 256 -17.65 11.35 2.57
N ILE A 257 -16.73 10.59 3.21
CA ILE A 257 -15.47 10.22 2.58
C ILE A 257 -15.60 8.93 1.77
N GLU A 258 -15.72 9.11 0.46
CA GLU A 258 -15.67 8.04 -0.54
C GLU A 258 -14.27 7.45 -0.77
N MET A 259 -14.23 6.24 -1.34
CA MET A 259 -13.02 5.50 -1.71
C MET A 259 -12.06 6.28 -2.63
N LYS A 260 -12.58 7.18 -3.48
CA LYS A 260 -11.79 8.04 -4.38
C LYS A 260 -10.72 8.86 -3.64
N HIS A 261 -10.99 9.26 -2.39
CA HIS A 261 -10.08 10.04 -1.56
C HIS A 261 -8.84 9.26 -1.12
N TYR A 262 -8.99 7.96 -0.89
CA TYR A 262 -7.89 7.06 -0.54
C TYR A 262 -7.04 6.70 -1.77
N VAL A 263 -7.70 6.36 -2.88
CA VAL A 263 -7.05 5.66 -4.00
C VAL A 263 -6.71 6.58 -5.18
N ARG A 264 -7.65 7.41 -5.64
CA ARG A 264 -7.47 8.23 -6.86
C ARG A 264 -6.76 9.55 -6.59
N PHE A 265 -6.90 10.13 -5.39
CA PHE A 265 -6.26 11.40 -5.06
C PHE A 265 -4.73 11.31 -5.04
N SER A 266 -4.05 12.21 -5.74
CA SER A 266 -2.59 12.37 -5.63
C SER A 266 -2.18 12.75 -4.20
N ARG A 267 -0.90 12.58 -3.85
CA ARG A 267 -0.40 12.97 -2.51
C ARG A 267 -0.63 14.46 -2.24
N GLN A 268 -0.43 15.32 -3.25
CA GLN A 268 -0.66 16.76 -3.12
C GLN A 268 -2.14 17.11 -3.00
N ARG A 269 -3.02 16.46 -3.79
CA ARG A 269 -4.47 16.72 -3.72
C ARG A 269 -5.05 16.30 -2.36
N PHE A 270 -4.63 15.15 -1.83
CA PHE A 270 -5.01 14.71 -0.49
C PHE A 270 -4.51 15.70 0.58
N TYR A 271 -3.23 16.08 0.54
CA TYR A 271 -2.66 17.04 1.48
C TYR A 271 -3.39 18.39 1.44
N ASN A 272 -3.62 18.97 0.25
CA ASN A 272 -4.30 20.24 0.11
C ASN A 272 -5.74 20.25 0.67
N MET A 273 -6.42 19.10 0.68
CA MET A 273 -7.83 18.99 1.07
C MET A 273 -8.04 18.57 2.53
N PHE A 274 -7.22 17.65 3.05
CA PHE A 274 -7.39 17.08 4.40
C PHE A 274 -6.30 17.49 5.40
N VAL A 275 -5.18 18.06 4.95
CA VAL A 275 -4.02 18.32 5.83
C VAL A 275 -3.65 19.80 5.90
N LYS A 276 -3.68 20.51 4.76
CA LYS A 276 -3.42 21.96 4.73
C LYS A 276 -4.43 22.78 5.55
N PRO A 277 -5.75 22.46 5.57
CA PRO A 277 -6.70 23.20 6.41
C PRO A 277 -6.59 22.87 7.91
N TYR A 278 -5.93 21.76 8.25
CA TYR A 278 -5.88 21.16 9.59
C TYR A 278 -4.42 20.87 9.99
N PRO A 279 -3.64 21.88 10.42
CA PRO A 279 -2.19 21.75 10.66
C PRO A 279 -1.80 20.59 11.60
N GLU A 280 -2.66 20.25 12.56
CA GLU A 280 -2.53 19.09 13.45
C GLU A 280 -2.43 17.76 12.69
N CYS A 281 -3.11 17.63 11.54
CA CYS A 281 -3.05 16.47 10.66
C CYS A 281 -1.67 16.33 9.98
N GLU A 282 -0.83 17.37 9.94
CA GLU A 282 0.53 17.23 9.40
C GLU A 282 1.38 16.25 10.21
N ARG A 283 1.15 16.16 11.52
CA ARG A 283 1.86 15.22 12.39
C ARG A 283 1.48 13.77 12.04
N ILE A 284 0.19 13.54 11.78
CA ILE A 284 -0.38 12.24 11.44
C ILE A 284 0.05 11.81 10.02
N PHE A 285 -0.20 12.66 9.02
CA PHE A 285 0.15 12.38 7.63
C PHE A 285 1.67 12.37 7.37
N GLY A 286 2.40 13.15 8.17
CA GLY A 286 3.84 13.36 8.03
C GLY A 286 4.71 12.30 8.69
N GLY A 287 4.20 11.48 9.61
CA GLY A 287 5.00 10.57 10.46
C GLY A 287 6.11 9.82 9.71
N ILE A 288 5.73 9.01 8.70
CA ILE A 288 6.67 8.20 7.91
C ILE A 288 7.57 9.05 6.98
N VAL A 289 7.14 10.27 6.63
CA VAL A 289 7.83 11.15 5.66
C VAL A 289 8.69 12.22 6.36
N ARG A 290 8.52 12.50 7.66
CA ARG A 290 9.40 13.42 8.39
C ARG A 290 10.77 12.81 8.68
N GLU A 291 10.89 11.48 8.77
CA GLU A 291 12.19 10.78 8.80
C GLU A 291 12.83 10.77 7.40
N LYS A 292 12.29 10.01 6.44
CA LYS A 292 12.92 9.83 5.11
C LYS A 292 12.88 11.08 4.21
N GLY A 293 11.94 11.98 4.46
CA GLY A 293 11.80 13.23 3.70
C GLY A 293 12.76 14.33 4.14
N LYS A 294 13.37 14.26 5.33
CA LYS A 294 14.51 15.14 5.66
C LYS A 294 15.73 14.82 4.79
N GLU A 295 15.90 13.55 4.44
CA GLU A 295 16.99 13.06 3.59
C GLU A 295 16.72 13.34 2.09
N VAL A 296 15.52 13.01 1.59
CA VAL A 296 15.20 13.09 0.14
C VAL A 296 14.69 14.48 -0.31
N ARG A 297 14.37 15.42 0.60
CA ARG A 297 14.06 16.82 0.23
C ARG A 297 15.28 17.66 -0.15
N ARG A 298 16.50 17.09 -0.19
CA ARG A 298 17.57 17.58 -1.09
C ARG A 298 17.13 17.33 -2.54
N TRP A 299 16.29 18.25 -3.02
CA TRP A 299 15.63 18.20 -4.31
C TRP A 299 16.66 18.07 -5.43
N ARG A 300 16.58 16.99 -6.23
CA ARG A 300 17.50 16.70 -7.35
C ARG A 300 17.28 17.59 -8.59
N HIS A 301 16.79 18.81 -8.39
CA HIS A 301 16.97 19.88 -9.36
C HIS A 301 18.21 20.64 -8.90
N PRO A 302 19.33 20.64 -9.66
CA PRO A 302 20.51 21.42 -9.29
C PRO A 302 20.07 22.88 -9.10
N VAL A 303 20.52 23.49 -8.00
CA VAL A 303 19.92 24.69 -7.40
C VAL A 303 19.95 25.87 -8.37
N GLY A 304 18.88 26.00 -9.15
CA GLY A 304 18.70 27.02 -10.18
C GLY A 304 19.63 26.82 -11.39
N LEU A 305 19.25 25.97 -12.34
CA LEU A 305 19.80 26.04 -13.71
C LEU A 305 19.63 27.46 -14.30
N TRP A 306 18.53 28.13 -13.95
CA TRP A 306 18.27 29.56 -14.19
C TRP A 306 19.34 30.51 -13.61
N LYS A 307 20.16 30.10 -12.63
CA LYS A 307 21.31 30.88 -12.14
C LYS A 307 22.55 30.76 -13.04
N LEU A 308 22.63 29.72 -13.88
CA LEU A 308 23.65 29.59 -14.92
C LEU A 308 23.28 30.45 -16.14
N PHE A 309 21.99 30.50 -16.47
CA PHE A 309 21.41 31.47 -17.40
C PHE A 309 21.34 32.88 -16.77
N LYS A 310 22.49 33.42 -16.34
CA LYS A 310 22.61 34.89 -16.22
C LYS A 310 22.41 35.45 -17.63
N PRO A 311 21.38 36.29 -17.89
CA PRO A 311 21.28 36.95 -19.19
C PRO A 311 22.56 37.75 -19.42
N VAL A 312 23.00 37.80 -20.68
CA VAL A 312 24.12 38.67 -21.08
C VAL A 312 23.75 40.09 -20.64
N LYS A 313 24.64 40.73 -19.86
CA LYS A 313 24.50 42.15 -19.56
C LYS A 313 24.77 42.89 -20.87
N TYR A 314 23.72 43.36 -21.52
CA TYR A 314 23.87 44.39 -22.53
C TYR A 314 24.38 45.64 -21.82
N GLU A 315 25.54 46.14 -22.24
CA GLU A 315 25.96 47.49 -21.90
C GLU A 315 24.97 48.42 -22.61
N SER A 316 24.27 49.27 -21.86
CA SER A 316 23.30 50.18 -22.46
C SER A 316 24.05 51.26 -23.24
N THR A 317 24.04 51.14 -24.56
CA THR A 317 24.61 52.15 -25.46
C THR A 317 23.85 53.46 -25.31
N GLU A 318 24.47 54.61 -25.60
CA GLU A 318 23.75 55.90 -25.55
C GLU A 318 22.53 55.91 -26.50
N GLU A 319 22.62 55.17 -27.62
CA GLU A 319 21.52 54.90 -28.53
C GLU A 319 20.37 54.15 -27.86
N ASP A 320 20.62 53.09 -27.07
CA ASP A 320 19.58 52.36 -26.33
C ASP A 320 18.84 53.26 -25.34
N VAL A 321 19.59 54.12 -24.64
CA VAL A 321 19.04 55.09 -23.70
C VAL A 321 18.18 56.12 -24.43
N ASN A 322 18.59 56.59 -25.61
CA ASN A 322 17.81 57.52 -26.42
C ASN A 322 16.58 56.85 -27.06
N ASN A 323 16.71 55.62 -27.57
CA ASN A 323 15.60 54.82 -28.08
C ASN A 323 14.55 54.59 -26.98
N MET A 324 14.96 54.22 -25.76
CA MET A 324 14.07 54.06 -24.62
C MET A 324 13.42 55.39 -24.20
N LYS A 325 14.15 56.53 -24.23
CA LYS A 325 13.54 57.86 -24.03
C LYS A 325 12.49 58.19 -25.10
N MET A 326 12.72 57.84 -26.36
CA MET A 326 11.78 58.09 -27.46
C MET A 326 10.52 57.24 -27.32
N VAL A 327 10.66 55.95 -26.98
CA VAL A 327 9.51 55.07 -26.65
C VAL A 327 8.70 55.63 -25.48
N MET A 328 9.36 56.03 -24.39
CA MET A 328 8.67 56.59 -23.22
C MET A 328 7.97 57.93 -23.53
N LYS A 329 8.53 58.75 -24.44
CA LYS A 329 7.87 59.96 -24.93
C LYS A 329 6.64 59.67 -25.81
N SER A 330 6.63 58.58 -26.58
CA SER A 330 5.48 58.20 -27.42
C SER A 330 4.29 57.58 -26.66
N LEU A 331 4.43 57.37 -25.35
CA LEU A 331 3.35 56.87 -24.48
C LEU A 331 2.57 58.00 -23.78
N HIS A 332 2.81 59.26 -24.16
CA HIS A 332 2.16 60.47 -23.69
C HIS A 332 1.70 61.33 -24.88
#